data_AF-A0A2T7HE79-F1
#
_entry.id   AF-A0A2T7HE79-F1
#
_cell.length_a   1.000
_cell.length_b   1.000
_cell.length_c   1.000
_cell.angle_alpha   90.00
_cell.angle_beta   90.00
_cell.angle_gamma   90.00
#
_symmetry.space_group_name_H-M   'P 1'
#
loop_
_entity.id
_entity.type
_entity.pdbx_description
1 polymer ?
#
loop_
_entity_poly.entity_id
_entity_poly.type
_entity_poly.pdbx_seq_one_letter_code
_entity_poly.pdbx_strand_id
1 'polypeptide(L)' 'MLKKFAASVGLLALLTGQAQADPVKVGMITTLSGGGAGLGIDVRDGFLLAVKQSGNTDIE' A
#
# COMPACT_ATOMS: atom_id res chain seq x y z
N MET A 1 -4.04 1.77 -45.78
CA MET A 1 -4.82 1.30 -44.61
C MET A 1 -3.96 0.93 -43.41
N LEU A 2 -2.85 0.20 -43.60
CA LEU A 2 -2.01 -0.30 -42.49
C LEU A 2 -1.44 0.80 -41.55
N LYS A 3 -1.05 1.96 -42.09
CA LYS A 3 -0.59 3.12 -41.30
C LYS A 3 -1.67 3.73 -40.39
N LYS A 4 -2.95 3.69 -40.80
CA LYS A 4 -4.07 4.16 -39.98
C LYS A 4 -4.37 3.19 -38.83
N PHE A 5 -4.17 1.90 -39.09
CA PHE A 5 -4.33 0.84 -38.08
C PHE A 5 -3.24 0.89 -37.01
N ALA A 6 -1.98 1.14 -37.41
CA ALA A 6 -0.87 1.34 -36.48
C ALA A 6 -1.07 2.57 -35.58
N ALA A 7 -1.61 3.66 -36.15
CA ALA A 7 -1.92 4.88 -35.38
C ALA A 7 -3.04 4.65 -34.33
N SER A 8 -4.07 3.87 -34.67
CA SER A 8 -5.14 3.52 -33.71
C SER A 8 -4.67 2.61 -32.57
N VAL A 9 -3.74 1.69 -32.82
CA VAL A 9 -3.17 0.82 -31.77
C VAL A 9 -2.26 1.61 -30.83
N GLY A 10 -1.46 2.54 -31.36
CA GLY A 10 -0.62 3.43 -30.52
C GLY A 10 -1.44 4.34 -29.61
N LEU A 11 -2.61 4.81 -30.07
CA LEU A 11 -3.51 5.63 -29.25
C LEU A 11 -4.18 4.83 -28.13
N LEU A 12 -4.51 3.56 -28.37
CA LEU A 12 -5.07 2.67 -27.34
C LEU A 12 -4.07 2.32 -26.24
N ALA A 13 -2.78 2.21 -26.57
CA ALA A 13 -1.72 1.97 -25.60
C ALA A 13 -1.47 3.17 -24.66
N LEU A 14 -1.85 4.38 -25.06
CA LEU A 14 -1.77 5.59 -24.22
C LEU A 14 -2.95 5.72 -23.25
N LEU A 15 -4.01 4.94 -23.44
CA LEU A 15 -5.22 4.94 -22.60
C LEU A 15 -5.16 3.91 -21.47
N THR A 16 -4.11 3.09 -21.38
CA THR A 16 -3.88 2.24 -20.22
C THR A 16 -3.37 3.11 -19.08
N GLY A 17 -4.30 3.78 -18.39
CA GLY A 17 -4.00 4.53 -17.18
C GLY A 17 -3.22 3.65 -16.22
N GLN A 18 -2.09 4.14 -15.72
CA GLN A 18 -1.34 3.47 -14.68
C GLN A 18 -2.25 3.41 -13.45
N ALA A 19 -2.67 2.20 -13.07
CA ALA A 19 -3.34 2.00 -11.79
C ALA A 19 -2.32 2.25 -10.68
N GLN A 20 -2.21 3.50 -10.25
CA GLN A 20 -1.42 3.87 -9.09
C GLN A 20 -2.19 3.35 -7.88
N ALA A 21 -1.65 2.30 -7.24
CA ALA A 21 -2.26 1.78 -6.03
C ALA A 21 -2.21 2.87 -4.96
N ASP A 22 -3.36 3.24 -4.41
CA ASP A 22 -3.42 4.10 -3.24
C ASP A 22 -2.63 3.45 -2.09
N PRO A 23 -2.05 4.24 -1.17
CA PRO A 23 -1.38 3.71 0.01
C PRO A 23 -2.27 2.72 0.77
N VAL A 24 -1.71 1.55 1.08
CA VAL A 24 -2.42 0.49 1.79
C VAL A 24 -2.65 0.94 3.23
N LYS A 25 -3.93 1.00 3.64
CA LYS A 25 -4.31 1.35 5.01
C LYS A 25 -4.34 0.10 5.88
N VAL A 26 -3.47 0.04 6.90
CA VAL A 26 -3.43 -1.06 7.86
C VAL A 26 -3.97 -0.57 9.21
N GLY A 27 -5.15 -1.07 9.59
CA GLY A 27 -5.73 -0.85 10.91
C GLY A 27 -5.34 -1.95 11.90
N MET A 28 -5.08 -1.60 13.16
CA MET A 28 -4.79 -2.55 14.22
C MET A 28 -5.92 -2.56 15.26
N ILE A 29 -6.53 -3.74 15.48
CA ILE A 29 -7.49 -3.98 16.55
C ILE A 29 -6.78 -4.78 17.63
N THR A 30 -6.56 -4.17 18.79
CA THR A 30 -5.92 -4.82 19.92
C THR A 30 -6.36 -4.23 21.25
N THR A 31 -6.10 -4.94 22.33
CA THR A 31 -6.39 -4.48 23.69
C THR A 31 -5.31 -3.50 24.14
N LEU A 32 -5.67 -2.24 24.34
CA LEU A 32 -4.76 -1.20 24.81
C LEU A 32 -5.00 -0.79 26.27
N SER A 33 -5.97 -1.44 26.93
CA SER A 33 -6.34 -1.15 28.32
C SER A 33 -6.92 -2.38 29.03
N GLY A 34 -6.95 -2.36 30.36
CA GLY A 34 -7.44 -3.48 31.17
C GLY A 34 -6.46 -4.68 31.23
N GLY A 35 -6.95 -5.82 31.71
CA GLY A 35 -6.13 -6.98 32.09
C GLY A 35 -5.35 -7.67 30.95
N GLY A 36 -5.57 -7.30 29.69
CA GLY A 36 -4.87 -7.85 28.52
C GLY A 36 -4.02 -6.84 27.74
N ALA A 37 -3.86 -5.61 28.25
CA ALA A 37 -3.26 -4.50 27.51
C ALA A 37 -1.80 -4.75 27.11
N GLY A 38 -1.03 -5.46 27.94
CA GLY A 38 0.39 -5.73 27.68
C GLY A 38 0.61 -6.42 26.34
N LEU A 39 -0.17 -7.48 26.05
CA LEU A 39 -0.06 -8.20 24.78
C LEU A 39 -0.37 -7.32 23.58
N GLY A 40 -1.36 -6.44 23.69
CA GLY A 40 -1.73 -5.55 22.60
C GLY A 40 -0.74 -4.41 22.38
N ILE A 41 -0.15 -3.91 23.45
CA ILE A 41 0.94 -2.93 23.40
C ILE A 41 2.18 -3.55 22.77
N ASP A 42 2.58 -4.76 23.17
CA ASP A 42 3.75 -5.43 22.62
C ASP A 42 3.61 -5.68 21.11
N VAL A 43 2.42 -6.09 20.66
CA VAL A 43 2.12 -6.28 19.23
C VAL A 43 2.16 -4.94 18.46
N ARG A 44 1.56 -3.87 19.01
CA ARG A 44 1.59 -2.54 18.38
C ARG A 44 3.01 -2.02 18.25
N ASP A 45 3.79 -2.11 19.33
CA ASP A 45 5.13 -1.57 19.38
C ASP A 45 6.08 -2.39 18.48
N GLY A 46 5.90 -3.71 18.43
CA GLY A 46 6.59 -4.59 17.49
C GLY A 46 6.28 -4.27 16.02
N PHE A 47 5.01 -3.99 15.69
CA PHE A 47 4.63 -3.55 14.35
C PHE A 47 5.29 -2.22 13.98
N LEU A 48 5.27 -1.24 14.87
CA LEU A 48 5.91 0.06 14.64
C LEU A 48 7.42 -0.07 14.50
N LEU A 49 8.05 -0.98 15.24
CA LEU A 49 9.49 -1.28 15.08
C LEU A 49 9.76 -1.88 13.70
N ALA A 50 8.94 -2.83 13.25
CA ALA A 50 9.08 -3.44 11.93
C ALA A 50 8.90 -2.40 10.80
N VAL A 51 7.94 -1.49 10.93
CA VAL A 51 7.75 -0.37 9.98
C VAL A 51 9.00 0.50 9.92
N LYS A 52 9.54 0.92 11.06
CA LYS A 52 10.78 1.71 11.12
C LYS A 52 11.98 0.99 10.50
N GLN A 53 12.03 -0.33 10.65
CA GLN A 53 13.11 -1.17 10.10
C GLN A 53 12.88 -1.62 8.66
N SER A 54 11.70 -1.37 8.09
CA SER A 54 11.32 -1.86 6.75
C SER A 54 12.14 -1.24 5.61
N GLY A 55 12.79 -0.09 5.85
CA GLY A 55 13.48 0.68 4.82
C GLY A 55 12.54 1.24 3.73
N ASN A 56 11.23 1.11 3.92
CA ASN A 56 10.23 1.63 2.99
C ASN A 56 9.92 3.08 3.32
N THR A 57 10.25 4.00 2.40
CA THR A 57 10.03 5.44 2.53
C THR A 57 8.57 5.85 2.37
N ASP A 58 7.74 4.94 1.86
CA ASP A 58 6.36 5.24 1.45
C ASP A 58 5.34 4.82 2.52
N ILE A 59 5.80 4.52 3.75
CA ILE A 59 4.95 4.20 4.91
C ILE A 59 4.86 5.40 5.84
N GLU A 60 3.64 5.87 6.12
CA GLU A 60 3.29 6.99 7.00
C GLU A 60 2.37 6.56 8.16
#